data_AF-A0A4P7CVD4-F1
#
_entry.id   AF-A0A4P7CVD4-F1
#
_cell.length_a   1.000
_cell.length_b   1.000
_cell.length_c   1.000
_cell.angle_alpha   90.00
_cell.angle_beta   90.00
_cell.angle_gamma   90.00
#
_symmetry.space_group_name_H-M   'P 1'
#
loop_
_entity.id
_entity.type
_entity.pdbx_description
1 polymer ?
#
loop_
_entity_poly.entity_id
_entity_poly.type
_entity_poly.pdbx_seq_one_letter_code
_entity_poly.pdbx_strand_id
1 'polypeptide(L)'
;MFTQYFAEQPMPHRAPLTAERLAAIWDNHPEPIVLELLWEIHRLRATISRANQIRAFLAPGGHGNIPGSVWECFKRELDAEPCLQDKPTPRQHAAIDRIVRRPREG
;
A
#
# COMPACT_ATOMS: atom_id res chain seq x y z
N MET A 1 -12.03 20.49 -21.87
CA MET A 1 -11.89 19.02 -21.92
C MET A 1 -10.95 18.63 -20.79
N PHE A 2 -11.40 17.70 -19.94
CA PHE A 2 -10.91 17.43 -18.59
C PHE A 2 -9.47 16.90 -18.52
N THR A 3 -8.74 17.36 -17.51
CA THR A 3 -7.94 16.45 -16.67
C THR A 3 -7.97 16.99 -15.26
N GLN A 4 -9.08 16.72 -14.56
CA GLN A 4 -9.12 16.81 -13.12
C GLN A 4 -8.18 15.71 -12.62
N TYR A 5 -6.94 16.08 -12.34
CA TYR A 5 -6.07 15.28 -11.50
C TYR A 5 -6.83 15.08 -10.19
N PHE A 6 -7.37 13.88 -9.97
CA PHE A 6 -7.67 13.40 -8.64
C PHE A 6 -6.32 13.29 -7.93
N ALA A 7 -5.83 14.41 -7.40
CA ALA A 7 -4.95 14.35 -6.25
C ALA A 7 -5.80 13.67 -5.17
N GLU A 8 -5.60 12.37 -4.97
CA GLU A 8 -6.05 11.67 -3.78
C GLU A 8 -5.63 12.54 -2.60
N GLN A 9 -6.62 13.19 -1.97
CA GLN A 9 -6.39 13.98 -0.77
C GLN A 9 -5.63 13.08 0.21
N PRO A 10 -4.49 13.52 0.78
CA PRO A 10 -3.72 12.67 1.66
C PRO A 10 -4.63 12.25 2.82
N MET A 11 -4.98 10.97 2.83
CA MET A 11 -5.72 10.36 3.92
C MET A 11 -5.04 10.78 5.22
N PRO A 12 -5.77 11.21 6.27
CA PRO A 12 -5.17 11.37 7.58
C PRO A 12 -4.65 10.00 8.01
N HIS A 13 -3.37 9.75 7.77
CA HIS A 13 -2.77 8.46 8.03
C HIS A 13 -2.67 8.32 9.56
N ARG A 14 -3.43 7.37 10.11
CA ARG A 14 -3.06 6.77 11.39
C ARG A 14 -1.58 6.40 11.28
N ALA A 15 -0.81 6.61 12.36
CA ALA A 15 0.58 6.17 12.41
C ALA A 15 0.68 4.73 11.89
N PRO A 16 1.57 4.44 10.91
CA PRO A 16 1.71 3.11 10.35
C PRO A 16 1.95 2.09 11.46
N LEU A 17 1.34 0.92 11.35
CA LEU A 17 1.61 -0.15 12.31
C LEU A 17 3.06 -0.63 12.13
N THR A 18 3.77 -0.78 13.25
CA THR A 18 5.09 -1.40 13.25
C THR A 18 4.96 -2.91 13.06
N ALA A 19 6.05 -3.57 12.65
CA ALA A 19 6.08 -5.03 12.54
C ALA A 19 5.77 -5.71 13.89
N GLU A 20 6.28 -5.14 14.98
CA GLU A 20 5.98 -5.57 16.34
C GLU A 20 4.49 -5.42 16.67
N ARG A 21 3.87 -4.30 16.26
CA ARG A 21 2.43 -4.12 16.49
C ARG A 21 1.59 -5.09 15.68
N LEU A 22 1.99 -5.44 14.46
CA LEU A 22 1.31 -6.46 13.65
C LEU A 22 1.43 -7.85 14.29
N ALA A 23 2.61 -8.22 14.81
CA ALA A 23 2.79 -9.47 15.56
C ALA A 23 1.89 -9.51 16.81
N ALA A 24 1.87 -8.44 17.59
CA ALA A 24 1.00 -8.34 18.75
C ALA A 24 -0.49 -8.42 18.40
N ILE A 25 -0.92 -7.97 17.20
CA ILE A 25 -2.31 -8.14 16.77
C ILE A 25 -2.63 -9.62 16.61
N TRP A 26 -1.77 -10.39 15.94
CA TRP A 26 -1.95 -11.85 15.82
C TRP A 26 -1.98 -12.56 17.17
N ASP A 27 -1.03 -12.24 18.06
CA ASP A 27 -0.94 -12.90 19.37
C ASP A 27 -2.20 -12.71 20.23
N ASN A 28 -2.84 -11.55 20.12
CA ASN A 28 -4.08 -11.23 20.84
C ASN A 28 -5.35 -11.66 20.10
N HIS A 29 -5.28 -11.80 18.78
CA HIS A 29 -6.40 -12.05 17.87
C HIS A 29 -6.00 -13.10 16.82
N PRO A 30 -5.89 -14.39 17.21
CA PRO A 30 -5.44 -15.45 16.32
C PRO A 30 -6.57 -16.00 15.43
N GLU A 31 -7.55 -15.18 15.06
CA GLU A 31 -8.64 -15.61 14.19
C GLU A 31 -8.13 -15.77 12.73
N PRO A 32 -8.61 -16.78 11.97
CA PRO A 32 -8.16 -17.03 10.61
C PRO A 32 -8.27 -15.81 9.68
N ILE A 33 -9.32 -15.00 9.85
CA ILE A 33 -9.52 -13.78 9.06
C ILE A 33 -8.45 -12.72 9.34
N VAL A 34 -7.90 -12.65 10.56
CA VAL A 34 -6.80 -11.73 10.89
C VAL A 34 -5.53 -12.20 10.20
N LEU A 35 -5.29 -13.50 10.15
CA LEU A 35 -4.15 -14.06 9.42
C LEU A 35 -4.23 -13.75 7.92
N GLU A 36 -5.40 -13.89 7.30
CA GLU A 36 -5.62 -13.52 5.90
C GLU A 36 -5.28 -12.03 5.65
N LEU A 37 -5.75 -11.14 6.51
CA LEU A 37 -5.46 -9.71 6.41
C LEU A 37 -3.97 -9.39 6.62
N LEU A 38 -3.32 -10.03 7.59
CA LEU A 38 -1.88 -9.87 7.82
C LEU A 38 -1.08 -10.36 6.62
N TRP A 39 -1.49 -11.47 6.00
CA TRP A 39 -0.87 -11.98 4.79
C TRP A 39 -0.93 -10.96 3.65
N GLU A 40 -2.10 -10.36 3.39
CA GLU A 40 -2.25 -9.30 2.39
C GLU A 40 -1.38 -8.07 2.71
N ILE A 41 -1.32 -7.64 3.97
CA ILE A 41 -0.44 -6.54 4.40
C ILE A 41 1.03 -6.86 4.10
N HIS A 42 1.47 -8.09 4.39
CA HIS A 42 2.83 -8.53 4.09
C HIS A 42 3.11 -8.61 2.58
N ARG A 43 2.13 -9.06 1.79
CA ARG A 43 2.21 -9.08 0.31
C ARG A 43 2.39 -7.68 -0.25
N LEU A 44 1.55 -6.72 0.18
CA LEU A 44 1.66 -5.30 -0.22
C LEU A 44 3.00 -4.68 0.23
N ARG A 45 3.49 -5.03 1.43
CA ARG A 45 4.81 -4.56 1.89
C ARG A 45 5.94 -5.05 0.99
N ALA A 46 5.84 -6.26 0.45
CA ALA A 46 6.81 -6.78 -0.52
C ALA A 46 6.82 -5.93 -1.81
N THR A 47 5.64 -5.62 -2.35
CA THR A 47 5.47 -4.75 -3.53
C THR A 47 6.08 -3.35 -3.28
N ILE A 48 5.75 -2.72 -2.15
CA ILE A 48 6.29 -1.40 -1.76
C ILE A 48 7.81 -1.45 -1.59
N SER A 49 8.34 -2.50 -0.98
CA SER A 49 9.79 -2.65 -0.79
C SER A 49 10.53 -2.75 -2.12
N ARG A 50 9.96 -3.44 -3.10
CA ARG A 50 10.50 -3.51 -4.46
C ARG A 50 10.42 -2.17 -5.19
N ALA A 51 9.30 -1.46 -5.06
CA ALA A 51 9.18 -0.09 -5.57
C ALA A 51 10.27 0.83 -4.99
N ASN A 52 10.56 0.70 -3.68
CA ASN A 52 11.62 1.47 -3.03
C ASN A 52 13.03 1.08 -3.53
N GLN A 53 13.29 -0.20 -3.80
CA GLN A 53 14.54 -0.65 -4.41
C GLN A 53 14.72 -0.06 -5.81
N ILE A 54 13.68 -0.11 -6.64
CA ILE A 54 13.67 0.51 -7.98
C ILE A 54 13.94 2.01 -7.89
N ARG A 55 13.29 2.70 -6.94
CA ARG A 55 13.56 4.12 -6.67
C ARG A 55 15.04 4.36 -6.33
N ALA A 56 15.66 3.48 -5.54
CA ALA A 56 17.08 3.59 -5.18
C ALA A 56 18.01 3.38 -6.38
N PHE A 57 17.69 2.47 -7.32
CA PHE A 57 18.46 2.30 -8.56
C PHE A 57 18.50 3.58 -9.40
N LEU A 58 17.40 4.33 -9.41
CA LEU A 58 17.23 5.56 -10.19
C LEU A 58 17.70 6.84 -9.47
N ALA A 59 17.96 6.78 -8.16
CA ALA A 59 18.37 7.92 -7.37
C ALA A 59 19.80 8.39 -7.74
N PRO A 60 20.15 9.67 -7.50
CA PRO A 60 21.54 10.14 -7.63
C PRO A 60 22.51 9.27 -6.81
N GLY A 61 23.56 8.75 -7.45
CA GLY A 61 24.50 7.80 -6.83
C GLY A 61 24.08 6.33 -6.94
N GLY A 62 22.91 6.03 -7.50
CA GLY A 62 22.52 4.69 -7.91
C GLY A 62 23.16 4.26 -9.24
N HIS A 63 22.80 3.07 -9.71
CA HIS A 63 23.33 2.51 -10.97
C HIS A 63 22.85 3.25 -12.23
N GLY A 64 21.85 4.14 -12.11
CA GLY A 64 21.32 4.94 -13.23
C GLY A 64 20.47 4.15 -14.22
N ASN A 65 20.40 2.82 -14.07
CA ASN A 65 19.56 1.94 -14.87
C ASN A 65 19.07 0.76 -14.02
N ILE A 66 17.89 0.24 -14.36
CA ILE A 66 17.30 -0.95 -13.76
C ILE A 66 17.48 -2.10 -14.76
N PRO A 67 17.97 -3.28 -14.35
CA PRO A 67 17.99 -4.43 -15.24
C PRO A 67 16.60 -4.70 -15.81
N GLY A 68 16.49 -4.85 -17.14
CA GLY A 68 15.20 -4.97 -17.83
C GLY A 68 14.32 -6.10 -17.27
N SER A 69 14.92 -7.25 -16.93
CA SER A 69 14.20 -8.36 -16.30
C SER A 69 13.59 -8.01 -14.93
N VAL A 70 14.26 -7.18 -14.14
CA VAL A 70 13.76 -6.71 -12.84
C VAL A 70 12.59 -5.75 -13.03
N TRP A 71 12.70 -4.85 -14.00
CA TRP A 71 11.63 -3.90 -14.34
C TRP A 71 10.38 -4.60 -14.87
N GLU A 72 10.54 -5.53 -15.83
CA GLU A 72 9.42 -6.29 -16.38
C GLU A 72 8.73 -7.17 -15.32
N CYS A 73 9.50 -7.77 -14.41
CA CYS A 73 8.94 -8.54 -13.30
C CYS A 73 8.10 -7.65 -12.38
N PHE A 74 8.60 -6.47 -12.02
CA PHE A 74 7.87 -5.53 -11.17
C PHE A 74 6.59 -5.01 -11.83
N LYS A 75 6.63 -4.66 -13.12
CA LYS A 75 5.42 -4.26 -13.85
C LYS A 75 4.35 -5.34 -13.82
N ARG A 76 4.72 -6.60 -14.09
CA ARG A 76 3.77 -7.73 -14.03
C ARG A 76 3.15 -7.90 -12.64
N GLU A 77 3.91 -7.65 -11.58
CA GLU A 77 3.36 -7.69 -10.22
C GLU A 77 2.36 -6.54 -9.96
N LEU A 78 2.62 -5.34 -10.47
CA LEU A 78 1.68 -4.23 -10.38
C LEU A 78 0.42 -4.47 -11.21
N ASP A 79 0.57 -5.01 -12.43
CA ASP A 79 -0.57 -5.32 -13.30
C ASP A 79 -1.48 -6.40 -12.68
N ALA A 80 -0.91 -7.29 -11.86
CA ALA A 80 -1.64 -8.33 -11.15
C ALA A 80 -2.20 -7.88 -9.79
N GLU A 81 -1.92 -6.65 -9.33
CA GLU A 81 -2.30 -6.18 -8.00
C GLU A 81 -3.77 -5.71 -7.95
N PRO A 82 -4.67 -6.43 -7.26
CA PRO A 82 -6.08 -6.05 -7.23
C PRO A 82 -6.28 -4.68 -6.59
N CYS A 83 -5.48 -4.28 -5.60
CA CYS A 83 -5.64 -2.97 -4.96
C CYS A 83 -5.31 -1.78 -5.88
N LEU A 84 -4.72 -2.01 -7.07
CA LEU A 84 -4.48 -0.99 -8.09
C LEU A 84 -5.56 -1.00 -9.20
N GLN A 85 -6.29 -2.10 -9.36
CA GLN A 85 -7.25 -2.29 -10.45
C GLN A 85 -8.71 -2.21 -9.97
N ASP A 86 -8.99 -2.74 -8.78
CA ASP A 86 -10.33 -2.84 -8.23
C ASP A 86 -10.80 -1.51 -7.67
N LYS A 87 -12.00 -1.09 -8.09
CA LYS A 87 -12.66 0.07 -7.51
C LYS A 87 -13.17 -0.30 -6.11
N PRO A 88 -12.98 0.58 -5.10
CA PRO A 88 -13.54 0.32 -3.79
C PRO A 88 -15.06 0.13 -3.86
N THR A 89 -15.58 -0.82 -3.09
CA THR A 89 -17.02 -1.00 -2.94
C THR A 89 -17.67 0.25 -2.30
N PRO A 90 -18.99 0.46 -2.45
CA PRO A 90 -19.67 1.58 -1.78
C PRO A 90 -19.44 1.60 -0.25
N ARG A 91 -19.38 0.42 0.39
CA ARG A 91 -19.06 0.30 1.82
C ARG A 91 -17.65 0.78 2.15
N GLN A 92 -16.67 0.44 1.32
CA GLN A 92 -15.28 0.89 1.49
C GLN A 92 -15.14 2.38 1.27
N HIS A 93 -15.78 2.95 0.25
CA HIS A 93 -15.83 4.41 0.04
C HIS A 93 -16.39 5.14 1.26
N ALA A 94 -17.53 4.70 1.79
CA ALA A 94 -18.12 5.31 2.98
C ALA A 94 -17.20 5.21 4.21
N ALA A 95 -16.46 4.10 4.36
CA ALA A 95 -15.48 3.93 5.44
C ALA A 95 -14.27 4.87 5.27
N ILE A 96 -13.74 5.00 4.05
CA ILE A 96 -12.67 5.92 3.69
C ILE A 96 -13.10 7.37 3.97
N ASP A 97 -14.27 7.78 3.49
CA ASP A 97 -14.82 9.12 3.72
C ASP A 97 -14.95 9.44 5.22
N ARG A 98 -15.38 8.45 6.01
CA ARG A 98 -15.49 8.60 7.47
C ARG A 98 -14.12 8.79 8.13
N ILE A 99 -13.09 8.08 7.66
CA ILE A 99 -11.71 8.23 8.14
C ILE A 99 -11.18 9.61 7.79
N VAL A 100 -11.39 10.08 6.56
CA VAL A 100 -10.95 11.39 6.08
C VAL A 100 -11.63 12.53 6.85
N ARG A 101 -12.92 12.39 7.17
CA ARG A 101 -13.72 13.44 7.81
C ARG A 101 -13.61 13.49 9.34
N ARG A 102 -12.92 12.55 10.00
CA ARG A 102 -12.84 12.51 11.47
C ARG A 102 -11.98 13.68 11.98
N PRO A 103 -12.47 14.51 12.93
CA PRO A 103 -11.68 15.59 13.54
C PRO A 103 -10.45 15.03 14.29
N ARG A 104 -9.34 15.76 14.21
CA ARG A 104 -8.09 15.43 14.93
C ARG A 104 -8.31 15.65 16.43
N GLU A 105 -8.48 14.58 17.19
CA GLU A 105 -8.17 14.64 18.63
C GLU A 105 -6.65 14.48 18.74
N GLY A 106 -5.99 15.58 19.12
CA GLY A 106 -4.53 15.68 19.29
C GLY A 106 -4.08 15.16 20.64
#